data_AF-A0A6V7LVZ4-F1
#
_entry.id   AF-A0A6V7LVZ4-F1
#
_cell.length_a   1.000
_cell.length_b   1.000
_cell.length_c   1.000
_cell.angle_alpha   90.00
_cell.angle_beta   90.00
_cell.angle_gamma   90.00
#
_symmetry.space_group_name_H-M   'P 1'
#
loop_
_entity.id
_entity.type
_entity.pdbx_description
1 polymer ?
#
loop_
_entity_poly.entity_id
_entity_poly.type
_entity_poly.pdbx_seq_one_letter_code
_entity_poly.pdbx_strand_id
1 'polypeptide(L)' 'AWYTGQKATKIPQGLVRVVGDDCLSLDLSYNELTSLSALKEYIHLQELILDNNDLRDLKTLPHMETLTTLSLNNNK' A
#
# COMPACT_ATOMS: atom_id res chain seq x y z
N ALA A 1 3.48 -9.81 -0.24
CA ALA A 1 2.49 -9.88 -1.34
C ALA A 1 2.81 -8.81 -2.37
N TRP A 2 2.42 -9.03 -3.63
CA TRP A 2 2.60 -8.05 -4.70
C TRP A 2 1.28 -7.87 -5.45
N TYR A 3 0.96 -6.62 -5.79
CA TYR A 3 -0.21 -6.25 -6.56
C TYR A 3 0.14 -5.01 -7.39
N THR A 4 0.91 -5.23 -8.45
CA THR A 4 1.54 -4.17 -9.26
C THR A 4 0.95 -4.13 -10.68
N GLY A 5 0.99 -2.98 -11.34
CA GLY A 5 0.61 -2.85 -12.75
C GLY A 5 -0.89 -2.99 -13.04
N GLN A 6 -1.76 -2.85 -12.04
CA GLN A 6 -3.21 -3.13 -12.16
C GLN A 6 -4.05 -1.91 -12.49
N LYS A 7 -3.42 -0.72 -12.64
CA LYS A 7 -4.13 0.57 -12.75
C LYS A 7 -5.12 0.80 -11.59
N ALA A 8 -4.82 0.24 -10.44
CA ALA A 8 -5.71 0.31 -9.30
C ALA A 8 -5.65 1.70 -8.68
N THR A 9 -6.81 2.32 -8.46
CA THR A 9 -6.90 3.63 -7.79
C THR A 9 -7.02 3.54 -6.27
N LYS A 10 -7.34 2.33 -5.78
CA LYS A 10 -7.45 1.94 -4.37
C LYS A 10 -7.02 0.48 -4.21
N ILE A 11 -6.59 0.10 -3.00
CA ILE A 11 -6.29 -1.28 -2.66
C ILE A 11 -7.60 -2.11 -2.67
N PRO A 12 -7.71 -3.19 -3.47
CA PRO A 12 -8.94 -3.98 -3.54
C PRO A 12 -9.22 -4.73 -2.25
N GLN A 13 -10.50 -4.76 -1.82
CA GLN A 13 -10.90 -5.52 -0.62
C GLN A 13 -10.60 -7.02 -0.73
N GLY A 14 -10.59 -7.57 -1.95
CA GLY A 14 -10.19 -8.96 -2.20
C GLY A 14 -8.74 -9.21 -1.79
N LEU A 15 -7.83 -8.28 -2.08
CA LEU A 15 -6.43 -8.38 -1.65
C LEU A 15 -6.32 -8.32 -0.13
N VAL A 16 -7.02 -7.36 0.49
CA VAL A 16 -7.08 -7.24 1.96
C VAL A 16 -7.54 -8.54 2.61
N ARG A 17 -8.57 -9.20 2.06
CA ARG A 17 -9.08 -10.46 2.60
C ARG A 17 -8.12 -11.64 2.49
N VAL A 18 -7.24 -11.63 1.50
CA VAL A 18 -6.33 -12.75 1.23
C VAL A 18 -5.01 -12.59 1.95
N VAL A 19 -4.55 -11.35 2.17
CA VAL A 19 -3.20 -11.09 2.71
C VAL A 19 -3.15 -10.01 3.80
N GLY A 20 -4.26 -9.43 4.25
CA GLY A 20 -4.23 -8.25 5.13
C GLY A 20 -3.46 -8.46 6.44
N ASP A 21 -3.92 -9.39 7.27
CA ASP A 21 -3.41 -9.66 8.61
C ASP A 21 -1.96 -10.18 8.61
N ASP A 22 -1.65 -11.20 7.81
CA ASP A 22 -0.35 -11.89 7.87
C ASP A 22 0.75 -11.28 6.98
N CYS A 23 0.47 -10.21 6.24
CA CYS A 23 1.44 -9.66 5.29
C CYS A 23 2.50 -8.79 5.95
N LEU A 24 3.76 -9.22 5.83
CA LEU A 24 4.93 -8.48 6.32
C LEU A 24 5.53 -7.52 5.29
N SER A 25 5.38 -7.80 3.99
CA SER A 25 5.93 -6.98 2.90
C SER A 25 4.93 -6.86 1.77
N LEU A 26 4.60 -5.65 1.33
CA LEU A 26 3.58 -5.36 0.33
C LEU A 26 4.11 -4.43 -0.75
N ASP A 27 4.12 -4.92 -1.99
CA ASP A 27 4.43 -4.12 -3.17
C ASP A 27 3.15 -3.76 -3.94
N LEU A 28 2.86 -2.45 -3.98
CA LEU A 28 1.73 -1.83 -4.67
C LEU A 28 2.21 -0.88 -5.77
N SER A 29 3.46 -1.00 -6.20
CA SER A 29 4.06 -0.14 -7.21
C SER A 29 3.38 -0.25 -8.58
N TYR A 30 3.55 0.78 -9.41
CA TYR A 30 2.99 0.84 -10.78
C TYR A 30 1.46 0.71 -10.81
N ASN A 31 0.78 1.40 -9.91
CA ASN A 31 -0.67 1.55 -9.92
C ASN A 31 -1.03 3.04 -10.06
N GLU A 32 -2.30 3.37 -9.85
CA GLU A 32 -2.82 4.75 -9.92
C GLU A 32 -3.38 5.13 -8.54
N LEU A 33 -2.77 4.63 -7.45
CA LEU A 33 -3.32 4.76 -6.11
C LEU A 33 -3.37 6.23 -5.70
N THR A 34 -4.56 6.64 -5.26
CA THR A 34 -4.81 7.99 -4.72
C THR A 34 -5.20 7.95 -3.24
N SER A 35 -5.39 6.75 -2.69
CA SER A 35 -5.75 6.53 -1.29
C SER A 35 -5.15 5.24 -0.75
N LEU A 36 -4.68 5.32 0.50
CA LEU A 36 -4.04 4.25 1.25
C LEU A 36 -4.87 3.79 2.45
N SER A 37 -6.13 4.22 2.56
CA SER A 37 -7.00 3.99 3.72
C SER A 37 -7.21 2.51 4.09
N ALA A 38 -7.08 1.61 3.11
CA ALA A 38 -7.18 0.17 3.33
C ALA A 38 -5.94 -0.45 3.99
N LEU A 39 -4.81 0.27 4.07
CA LEU A 39 -3.61 -0.22 4.75
C LEU A 39 -3.80 -0.43 6.26
N LYS A 40 -4.88 0.08 6.85
CA LYS A 40 -5.21 -0.09 8.28
C LYS A 40 -5.44 -1.55 8.67
N GLU A 41 -5.74 -2.39 7.69
CA GLU A 41 -5.96 -3.83 7.86
C GLU A 41 -4.63 -4.62 7.81
N TYR A 42 -3.52 -3.97 7.44
CA TYR A 42 -2.19 -4.58 7.34
C TYR A 42 -1.38 -4.34 8.62
N ILE A 43 -1.86 -4.89 9.73
CA ILE A 43 -1.39 -4.58 11.10
C ILE A 43 0.03 -5.09 11.40
N HIS A 44 0.58 -5.99 10.59
CA HIS A 44 1.91 -6.56 10.76
C HIS A 44 2.90 -6.12 9.67
N LEU A 45 2.52 -5.16 8.82
CA LEU A 45 3.33 -4.76 7.68
C LEU A 45 4.63 -4.08 8.13
N GLN A 46 5.74 -4.54 7.59
CA GLN A 46 7.09 -4.04 7.87
C GLN A 46 7.69 -3.33 6.66
N GLU A 47 7.33 -3.75 5.45
CA GLU A 47 7.80 -3.16 4.20
C GLU A 47 6.61 -2.80 3.29
N LEU A 48 6.61 -1.56 2.80
CA LEU A 48 5.59 -1.04 1.90
C LEU A 48 6.24 -0.30 0.74
N ILE A 49 6.02 -0.80 -0.47
CA ILE A 49 6.51 -0.20 -1.71
C ILE A 49 5.32 0.39 -2.48
N LEU A 50 5.34 1.71 -2.68
CA LEU A 50 4.27 2.49 -3.33
C LEU A 50 4.79 3.27 -4.55
N ASP A 51 5.92 2.85 -5.11
CA ASP A 51 6.57 3.55 -6.21
C ASP A 51 5.67 3.64 -7.46
N ASN A 52 5.73 4.76 -8.18
CA ASN A 52 4.94 4.99 -9.40
C ASN A 52 3.42 4.85 -9.14
N ASN A 53 2.87 5.69 -8.27
CA ASN A 53 1.44 5.86 -8.00
C ASN A 53 1.03 7.36 -8.11
N ASP A 54 -0.23 7.69 -7.84
CA ASP A 54 -0.78 9.06 -7.92
C ASP A 54 -1.06 9.66 -6.52
N LEU A 55 -0.16 9.40 -5.57
CA LEU A 55 -0.26 9.90 -4.20
C LEU A 55 0.28 11.33 -4.07
N ARG A 56 -0.63 12.31 -4.04
CA ARG A 56 -0.29 13.73 -3.83
C ARG A 56 0.03 14.09 -2.39
N ASP A 57 -0.57 13.38 -1.45
CA ASP A 57 -0.31 13.50 -0.02
C ASP A 57 -0.51 12.15 0.68
N LEU A 58 -0.04 12.06 1.92
CA LEU A 58 -0.13 10.85 2.73
C LEU A 58 -1.23 10.91 3.78
N LYS A 59 -2.24 11.78 3.62
CA LYS A 59 -3.31 11.93 4.64
C LYS A 59 -4.10 10.65 4.87
N THR A 60 -4.12 9.76 3.88
CA THR A 60 -4.83 8.48 3.96
C THR A 60 -3.94 7.32 4.41
N LEU A 61 -2.65 7.56 4.65
CA LEU A 61 -1.74 6.58 5.24
C LEU A 61 -2.11 6.44 6.73
N PRO A 62 -2.52 5.24 7.19
CA PRO A 62 -2.80 5.02 8.60
C PRO A 62 -1.51 5.04 9.43
N HIS A 63 -1.64 5.10 10.75
CA HIS A 63 -0.51 4.84 11.62
C HIS A 63 -0.10 3.36 11.49
N MET A 64 1.17 3.10 11.18
CA MET A 64 1.71 1.76 10.94
C MET A 64 2.85 1.48 11.92
N GLU A 65 2.52 0.92 13.09
CA GLU A 65 3.44 0.74 14.21
C GLU A 65 4.64 -0.15 13.87
N THR A 66 4.46 -1.14 12.99
CA THR A 66 5.48 -2.12 12.60
C THR A 66 6.27 -1.75 11.35
N LEU A 67 5.91 -0.67 10.65
CA LEU A 67 6.50 -0.34 9.36
C LEU A 67 7.93 0.18 9.54
N THR A 68 8.88 -0.50 8.92
CA THR A 68 10.32 -0.15 8.97
C THR A 68 10.82 0.40 7.64
N THR A 69 10.19 0.02 6.54
CA THR A 69 10.57 0.40 5.19
C THR A 69 9.37 0.94 4.43
N LEU A 70 9.49 2.16 3.92
CA LEU A 70 8.49 2.82 3.08
C LEU A 70 9.18 3.42 1.84
N SER A 71 8.78 2.98 0.65
CA SER A 71 9.23 3.55 -0.62
C SER A 71 8.07 4.25 -1.34
N LEU A 72 8.31 5.47 -1.81
CA LEU A 72 7.31 6.38 -2.39
C LEU A 72 7.79 7.04 -3.68
N ASN A 73 8.77 6.46 -4.37
CA ASN A 73 9.40 7.10 -5.52
C ASN A 73 8.39 7.35 -6.64
N ASN A 74 8.56 8.45 -7.38
CA ASN A 74 7.73 8.79 -8.53
C ASN A 74 6.21 8.83 -8.25
N ASN A 75 5.81 9.27 -7.06
CA ASN A 75 4.43 9.68 -6.80
C ASN A 75 4.20 11.13 -7.24
N LYS A 76 2.96 11.44 -7.67
CA LYS A 76 2.59 12.74 -8.24
C LYS A 76 1.43 13.40 -7.49
#